data_AF-A0A1M4ZHM7-F1
#
_entry.id   AF-A0A1M4ZHM7-F1
#
_cell.length_a   1.000
_cell.length_b   1.000
_cell.length_c   1.000
_cell.angle_alpha   90.00
_cell.angle_beta   90.00
_cell.angle_gamma   90.00
#
_symmetry.space_group_name_H-M   'P 1'
#
loop_
_entity.id
_entity.type
_entity.pdbx_description
1 polymer ?
#
loop_
_entity_poly.entity_id
_entity_poly.type
_entity_poly.pdbx_seq_one_letter_code
_entity_poly.pdbx_strand_id
1 'polypeptide(L)'
;MIPLQAIAIAGVVLLIFIAHRLCPDRKIFALFTVIILTASGALFFYSAKPVEPEPMSAEERAELAVQQELVADWFASYQFYLERLDRNWQKYHRILSDFEADVISIQIARSRLIHLEESSRALAVEVEKLEPPNGLHAENYDLAASIFIKVRSYAQAQHHAISATAQAADPETMPTDIQEEQSRRLRETMIRESPAGLFTGAELAALRDHVSIKE
;
A
#
# COMPACT_ATOMS: atom_id res chain seq x y z
N MET A 1 -5.70 -17.76 30.66
CA MET A 1 -6.59 -18.90 30.30
C MET A 1 -5.71 -20.05 29.85
N ILE A 2 -5.77 -21.20 30.52
CA ILE A 2 -5.03 -22.40 30.06
C ILE A 2 -5.73 -22.90 28.79
N PRO A 3 -5.03 -23.11 27.67
CA PRO A 3 -5.66 -23.60 26.45
C PRO A 3 -6.30 -24.97 26.71
N LEU A 4 -7.53 -25.20 26.21
CA LEU A 4 -8.28 -26.46 26.40
C LEU A 4 -7.46 -27.72 26.06
N GLN A 5 -6.52 -27.58 25.11
CA GLN A 5 -5.58 -28.62 24.70
C GLN A 5 -4.60 -29.02 25.83
N ALA A 6 -4.11 -28.08 26.63
CA ALA A 6 -3.22 -28.38 27.75
C ALA A 6 -3.93 -29.16 28.88
N ILE A 7 -5.23 -28.89 29.08
CA ILE A 7 -6.08 -29.63 30.03
C ILE A 7 -6.31 -31.07 29.53
N ALA A 8 -6.58 -31.24 28.23
CA ALA A 8 -6.76 -32.56 27.62
C ALA A 8 -5.48 -33.42 27.69
N ILE A 9 -4.31 -32.84 27.40
CA ILE A 9 -3.01 -33.52 27.50
C ILE A 9 -2.74 -33.95 28.94
N ALA A 10 -2.97 -33.07 29.92
CA ALA A 10 -2.81 -33.38 31.34
C ALA A 10 -3.73 -34.54 31.78
N GLY A 11 -4.97 -34.59 31.27
CA GLY A 11 -5.91 -35.69 31.54
C GLY A 11 -5.43 -37.03 30.98
N VAL A 12 -4.89 -37.06 29.76
CA VAL A 12 -4.34 -38.28 29.15
C VAL A 12 -3.12 -38.78 29.93
N VAL A 13 -2.21 -37.89 30.33
CA VAL A 13 -1.04 -38.25 31.15
C VAL A 13 -1.47 -38.81 32.51
N LEU A 14 -2.49 -38.22 33.14
CA LEU A 14 -3.02 -38.69 34.41
C LEU A 14 -3.65 -40.09 34.30
N LEU A 15 -4.38 -40.37 33.22
CA LEU A 15 -4.97 -41.69 32.97
C LEU A 15 -3.90 -42.78 32.75
N ILE A 16 -2.83 -42.45 32.03
CA ILE A 16 -1.69 -43.37 31.84
C ILE A 16 -0.98 -43.61 33.17
N PHE A 17 -0.81 -42.57 33.99
CA PHE A 17 -0.19 -42.68 35.32
C PHE A 17 -1.02 -43.55 36.29
N ILE A 18 -2.34 -43.35 36.32
CA ILE A 18 -3.27 -44.17 37.12
C ILE A 18 -3.24 -45.63 36.65
N ALA A 19 -3.27 -45.87 35.34
CA ALA A 19 -3.18 -47.21 34.77
C ALA A 19 -1.85 -47.91 35.13
N HIS A 20 -0.74 -47.18 35.14
CA HIS A 20 0.56 -47.71 35.54
C HIS A 20 0.59 -48.19 36.99
N ARG A 21 -0.17 -47.51 37.87
CA ARG A 21 -0.20 -47.83 39.29
C ARG A 21 -1.18 -48.95 39.66
N LEU A 22 -2.29 -49.07 38.92
CA LEU A 22 -3.34 -50.06 39.20
C LEU A 22 -3.19 -51.39 38.45
N CYS A 23 -2.46 -51.45 37.33
CA CYS A 23 -2.27 -52.69 36.58
C CYS A 23 -0.90 -53.34 36.86
N PRO A 24 -0.84 -54.47 37.60
CA PRO A 24 0.41 -55.17 37.87
C PRO A 24 0.95 -55.95 36.66
N ASP A 25 0.08 -56.31 35.69
CA ASP A 25 0.49 -57.02 34.48
C ASP A 25 0.88 -56.05 33.37
N ARG A 26 2.15 -56.12 32.94
CA ARG A 26 2.75 -55.27 31.91
C ARG A 26 2.03 -55.37 30.56
N LYS A 27 1.39 -56.52 30.27
CA LYS A 27 0.66 -56.73 29.01
C LYS A 27 -0.67 -55.94 28.98
N ILE A 28 -1.37 -55.90 30.10
CA ILE A 28 -2.65 -55.19 30.24
C ILE A 28 -2.41 -53.68 30.19
N PHE A 29 -1.35 -53.21 30.87
CA PHE A 29 -0.92 -51.81 30.80
C PHE A 29 -0.58 -51.39 29.36
N ALA A 30 0.24 -52.18 28.65
CA ALA A 30 0.61 -51.88 27.27
C ALA A 30 -0.62 -51.80 26.34
N LEU A 31 -1.57 -52.73 26.48
CA LEU A 31 -2.82 -52.71 25.71
C LEU A 31 -3.63 -51.44 25.99
N PHE A 32 -3.77 -51.06 27.25
CA PHE A 32 -4.54 -49.88 27.66
C PHE A 32 -3.90 -48.57 27.16
N THR A 33 -2.58 -48.44 27.24
CA THR A 33 -1.87 -47.27 26.73
C THR A 33 -2.00 -47.15 25.21
N VAL A 34 -1.91 -48.26 24.47
CA VAL A 34 -2.11 -48.25 23.01
C VAL A 34 -3.52 -47.76 22.69
N ILE A 35 -4.56 -48.27 23.36
CA ILE A 35 -5.95 -47.84 23.15
C ILE A 35 -6.11 -46.33 23.40
N ILE A 36 -5.55 -45.81 24.49
CA ILE A 36 -5.61 -44.37 24.79
C ILE A 36 -4.90 -43.56 23.71
N LEU A 37 -3.71 -43.95 23.29
CA LEU A 37 -2.97 -43.22 22.26
C LEU A 37 -3.69 -43.26 20.91
N THR A 38 -4.27 -44.40 20.53
CA THR A 38 -5.05 -44.52 19.29
C THR A 38 -6.32 -43.67 19.34
N ALA A 39 -7.07 -43.71 20.45
CA ALA A 39 -8.26 -42.88 20.62
C ALA A 39 -7.94 -41.38 20.67
N SER A 40 -6.89 -40.99 21.39
CA SER A 40 -6.45 -39.58 21.47
C SER A 40 -5.96 -39.08 20.11
N GLY A 41 -5.21 -39.91 19.38
CA GLY A 41 -4.77 -39.59 18.03
C GLY A 41 -5.94 -39.45 17.06
N ALA A 42 -6.90 -40.37 17.09
CA ALA A 42 -8.10 -40.30 16.25
C ALA A 42 -8.94 -39.04 16.52
N LEU A 43 -9.12 -38.66 17.79
CA LEU A 43 -9.78 -37.41 18.17
C LEU A 43 -9.00 -36.18 17.68
N PHE A 44 -7.68 -36.18 17.81
CA PHE A 44 -6.84 -35.09 17.31
C PHE A 44 -6.98 -34.93 15.80
N PHE A 45 -6.94 -36.01 15.01
CA PHE A 45 -7.12 -35.95 13.56
C PHE A 45 -8.54 -35.56 13.16
N TYR A 46 -9.56 -35.99 13.91
CA TYR A 46 -10.95 -35.59 13.66
C TYR A 46 -11.19 -34.11 13.97
N SER A 47 -10.64 -33.59 15.06
CA SER A 47 -10.74 -32.16 15.43
C SER A 47 -9.80 -31.26 14.64
N ALA A 48 -8.69 -31.79 14.12
CA ALA A 48 -7.79 -31.08 13.20
C ALA A 48 -8.26 -31.14 11.75
N LYS A 49 -9.41 -31.76 11.46
CA LYS A 49 -10.06 -31.62 10.16
C LYS A 49 -10.32 -30.12 9.98
N PRO A 50 -9.68 -29.46 8.99
CA PRO A 50 -9.96 -28.06 8.71
C PRO A 50 -11.46 -27.93 8.54
N VAL A 51 -12.08 -27.00 9.27
CA VAL A 51 -13.42 -26.55 8.88
C VAL A 51 -13.22 -25.99 7.48
N GLU A 52 -13.61 -26.75 6.46
CA GLU A 52 -13.64 -26.24 5.10
C GLU A 52 -14.50 -24.97 5.16
N PRO A 53 -13.95 -23.80 4.80
CA PRO A 53 -14.73 -22.58 4.78
C PRO A 53 -15.97 -22.86 3.93
N GLU A 54 -17.15 -22.44 4.41
CA GLU A 54 -18.36 -22.63 3.62
C GLU A 54 -18.14 -22.05 2.22
N PRO A 55 -18.47 -22.81 1.16
CA PRO A 55 -18.23 -22.34 -0.19
C PRO A 55 -19.04 -21.06 -0.40
N MET A 56 -18.34 -19.96 -0.69
CA MET A 56 -18.93 -18.64 -0.94
C MET A 56 -20.17 -18.76 -1.84
N SER A 57 -21.27 -18.18 -1.40
CA SER A 57 -22.55 -18.23 -2.12
C SER A 57 -22.44 -17.57 -3.49
N ALA A 58 -23.38 -17.88 -4.39
CA ALA A 58 -23.40 -17.26 -5.72
C ALA A 58 -23.61 -15.74 -5.65
N GLU A 59 -24.35 -15.27 -4.66
CA GLU A 59 -24.63 -13.84 -4.43
C GLU A 59 -23.36 -13.11 -3.96
N GLU A 60 -22.65 -13.64 -2.97
CA GLU A 60 -21.39 -13.07 -2.48
C GLU A 60 -20.31 -13.04 -3.58
N ARG A 61 -20.25 -14.06 -4.44
CA ARG A 61 -19.34 -14.05 -5.61
C ARG A 61 -19.69 -12.96 -6.60
N ALA A 62 -20.98 -12.74 -6.86
CA ALA A 62 -21.43 -11.69 -7.77
C ALA A 62 -21.11 -10.30 -7.20
N GLU A 63 -21.33 -10.08 -5.91
CA GLU A 63 -20.99 -8.84 -5.23
C GLU A 63 -19.47 -8.58 -5.23
N LEU A 64 -18.67 -9.60 -4.94
CA LEU A 64 -17.20 -9.51 -5.02
C LEU A 64 -16.73 -9.17 -6.44
N ALA A 65 -17.34 -9.75 -7.47
CA ALA A 65 -17.01 -9.44 -8.86
C ALA A 65 -17.29 -7.97 -9.21
N VAL A 66 -18.40 -7.41 -8.73
CA VAL A 66 -18.71 -5.98 -8.88
C VAL A 66 -17.67 -5.10 -8.16
N GLN A 67 -17.27 -5.47 -6.94
CA GLN A 67 -16.23 -4.74 -6.21
C GLN A 67 -14.88 -4.80 -6.93
N GLN A 68 -14.51 -5.95 -7.49
CA GLN A 68 -13.29 -6.12 -8.27
C GLN A 68 -13.26 -5.22 -9.49
N GLU A 69 -14.38 -5.14 -10.24
CA GLU A 69 -14.50 -4.28 -11.42
C GLU A 69 -14.34 -2.79 -11.05
N LEU A 70 -15.07 -2.33 -10.02
CA LEU A 70 -14.98 -0.95 -9.53
C LEU A 70 -13.56 -0.58 -9.08
N VAL A 71 -12.89 -1.47 -8.34
CA VAL A 71 -11.51 -1.25 -7.90
C VAL A 71 -10.55 -1.27 -9.08
N ALA A 72 -10.72 -2.16 -10.06
CA ALA A 72 -9.86 -2.24 -11.23
C ALA A 72 -9.92 -0.96 -12.09
N ASP A 73 -11.13 -0.46 -12.36
CA ASP A 73 -11.34 0.76 -13.14
C ASP A 73 -10.77 2.00 -12.43
N TRP A 74 -11.01 2.11 -11.12
CA TRP A 74 -10.45 3.18 -10.30
C TRP A 74 -8.91 3.09 -10.25
N PHE A 75 -8.36 1.88 -10.09
CA PHE A 75 -6.92 1.66 -10.04
C PHE A 75 -6.23 2.00 -11.37
N ALA A 76 -6.85 1.70 -12.51
CA ALA A 76 -6.34 2.12 -13.82
C ALA A 76 -6.23 3.65 -13.91
N SER A 77 -7.23 4.37 -13.40
CA SER A 77 -7.21 5.83 -13.31
C SER A 77 -6.11 6.33 -12.38
N TYR A 78 -5.94 5.69 -11.22
CA TYR A 78 -4.84 5.97 -10.28
C TYR A 78 -3.47 5.84 -10.97
N GLN A 79 -3.22 4.73 -11.68
CA GLN A 79 -1.96 4.50 -12.38
C GLN A 79 -1.71 5.57 -13.45
N PHE A 80 -2.75 5.90 -14.23
CA PHE A 80 -2.66 6.94 -15.26
C PHE A 80 -2.22 8.30 -14.69
N TYR A 81 -2.79 8.73 -13.56
CA TYR A 81 -2.38 9.99 -12.93
C TYR A 81 -1.00 9.90 -12.28
N LEU A 82 -0.66 8.78 -11.65
CA LEU A 82 0.64 8.55 -11.04
C LEU A 82 1.77 8.70 -12.07
N GLU A 83 1.64 8.09 -13.24
CA GLU A 83 2.63 8.20 -14.30
C GLU A 83 2.79 9.65 -14.81
N ARG A 84 1.69 10.41 -14.86
CA ARG A 84 1.75 11.82 -15.30
C ARG A 84 2.44 12.70 -14.27
N LEU A 85 2.20 12.45 -12.98
CA LEU A 85 2.91 13.12 -11.88
C LEU A 85 4.40 12.80 -11.91
N ASP A 86 4.77 11.54 -12.13
CA ASP A 86 6.16 11.13 -12.31
C ASP A 86 6.82 11.80 -13.51
N ARG A 87 6.17 11.77 -14.70
CA ARG A 87 6.68 12.46 -15.89
C ARG A 87 6.87 13.96 -15.69
N ASN A 88 5.96 14.64 -14.98
CA ASN A 88 6.10 16.05 -14.67
C ASN A 88 7.30 16.29 -13.75
N TRP A 89 7.49 15.45 -12.74
CA TRP A 89 8.63 15.52 -11.82
C TRP A 89 9.96 15.32 -12.54
N GLN A 90 10.04 14.32 -13.42
CA GLN A 90 11.24 14.08 -14.23
C GLN A 90 11.56 15.25 -15.16
N LYS A 91 10.55 15.87 -15.78
CA LYS A 91 10.75 17.09 -16.60
C LYS A 91 11.29 18.23 -15.75
N TYR A 92 10.75 18.43 -14.56
CA TYR A 92 11.21 19.46 -13.62
C TYR A 92 12.70 19.26 -13.28
N HIS A 93 13.08 18.07 -12.83
CA HIS A 93 14.49 17.74 -12.54
C HIS A 93 15.40 17.89 -13.75
N ARG A 94 14.94 17.49 -14.95
CA ARG A 94 15.71 17.68 -16.18
C ARG A 94 15.95 19.15 -16.50
N ILE A 95 14.95 20.02 -16.34
CA ILE A 95 15.13 21.46 -16.58
C ILE A 95 16.21 22.03 -15.65
N LEU A 96 16.18 21.66 -14.36
CA LEU A 96 17.18 22.12 -13.40
C LEU A 96 18.57 21.56 -13.70
N SER A 97 18.66 20.28 -14.07
CA SER A 97 19.91 19.65 -14.45
C SER A 97 20.50 20.23 -15.74
N ASP A 98 19.68 20.49 -16.76
CA ASP A 98 20.11 21.13 -18.02
C ASP A 98 20.66 22.54 -17.72
N PHE A 99 20.00 23.29 -16.83
CA PHE A 99 20.46 24.61 -16.42
C PHE A 99 21.77 24.53 -15.62
N GLU A 100 21.85 23.67 -14.61
CA GLU A 100 23.07 23.46 -13.81
C GLU A 100 24.28 23.07 -14.66
N ALA A 101 24.06 22.26 -15.70
CA ALA A 101 25.10 21.85 -16.65
C ALA A 101 25.45 22.90 -17.73
N ASP A 102 24.92 24.13 -17.60
CA ASP A 102 25.11 25.24 -18.54
C ASP A 102 24.65 24.91 -19.98
N VAL A 103 23.71 23.98 -20.13
CA VAL A 103 23.14 23.58 -21.43
C VAL A 103 22.08 24.58 -21.90
N ILE A 104 21.40 25.24 -20.96
CA ILE A 104 20.37 26.24 -21.22
C ILE A 104 20.59 27.48 -20.37
N SER A 105 20.22 28.65 -20.89
CA SER A 105 20.25 29.89 -20.11
C SER A 105 19.11 29.96 -19.08
N ILE A 106 19.24 30.86 -18.10
CA ILE A 106 18.21 31.10 -17.08
C ILE A 106 16.86 31.51 -17.70
N GLN A 107 16.86 32.27 -18.81
CA GLN A 107 15.64 32.64 -19.53
C GLN A 107 14.94 31.41 -20.14
N ILE A 108 15.72 30.50 -20.72
CA ILE A 108 15.18 29.25 -21.27
C ILE A 108 14.67 28.34 -20.15
N ALA A 109 15.43 28.22 -19.05
CA ALA A 109 15.01 27.45 -17.88
C ALA A 109 13.68 27.95 -17.31
N ARG A 110 13.54 29.26 -17.09
CA ARG A 110 12.29 29.89 -16.65
C ARG A 110 11.13 29.63 -17.61
N SER A 111 11.34 29.83 -18.91
CA SER A 111 10.29 29.60 -19.92
C SER A 111 9.78 28.15 -19.87
N ARG A 112 10.68 27.17 -19.78
CA ARG A 112 10.32 25.75 -19.63
C ARG A 112 9.60 25.47 -18.29
N LEU A 113 10.02 26.11 -17.20
CA LEU A 113 9.37 25.99 -15.89
C LEU A 113 7.95 26.55 -15.89
N ILE A 114 7.70 27.70 -16.53
CA ILE A 114 6.35 28.28 -16.67
C ILE A 114 5.43 27.35 -17.44
N HIS A 115 5.89 26.81 -18.58
CA HIS A 115 5.08 25.85 -19.34
C HIS A 115 4.81 24.56 -18.55
N LEU A 116 5.78 24.09 -17.76
CA LEU A 116 5.60 22.94 -16.89
C LEU A 116 4.65 23.26 -15.71
N GLU A 117 4.71 24.48 -15.18
CA GLU A 117 3.80 24.98 -14.14
C GLU A 117 2.35 24.89 -14.61
N GLU A 118 2.04 25.38 -15.80
CA GLU A 118 0.69 25.29 -16.39
C GLU A 118 0.22 23.84 -16.50
N SER A 119 1.10 22.95 -16.99
CA SER A 119 0.82 21.52 -17.11
C SER A 119 0.59 20.86 -15.74
N SER A 120 1.38 21.24 -14.72
CA SER A 120 1.25 20.72 -13.36
C SER A 120 -0.02 21.19 -12.67
N ARG A 121 -0.43 22.45 -12.90
CA ARG A 121 -1.68 23.03 -12.40
C ARG A 121 -2.88 22.32 -13.00
N ALA A 122 -2.88 22.10 -14.31
CA ALA A 122 -3.94 21.36 -14.99
C ALA A 122 -4.05 19.92 -14.46
N LEU A 123 -2.93 19.24 -14.28
CA LEU A 123 -2.89 17.90 -13.71
C LEU A 123 -3.44 17.87 -12.28
N ALA A 124 -3.09 18.84 -11.43
CA ALA A 124 -3.62 18.91 -10.07
C ALA A 124 -5.15 19.02 -10.03
N VAL A 125 -5.76 19.73 -10.99
CA VAL A 125 -7.22 19.80 -11.14
C VAL A 125 -7.80 18.49 -11.67
N GLU A 126 -7.13 17.85 -12.63
CA GLU A 126 -7.61 16.58 -13.19
C GLU A 126 -7.55 15.43 -12.19
N VAL A 127 -6.59 15.44 -11.25
CA VAL A 127 -6.49 14.46 -10.17
C VAL A 127 -7.75 14.41 -9.30
N GLU A 128 -8.56 15.47 -9.23
CA GLU A 128 -9.86 15.42 -8.53
C GLU A 128 -10.81 14.35 -9.13
N LYS A 129 -10.63 13.97 -10.40
CA LYS A 129 -11.38 12.88 -11.04
C LYS A 129 -11.00 11.49 -10.54
N LEU A 130 -9.98 11.38 -9.69
CA LEU A 130 -9.58 10.14 -9.02
C LEU A 130 -10.45 9.84 -7.78
N GLU A 131 -11.49 10.64 -7.52
CA GLU A 131 -12.42 10.38 -6.43
C GLU A 131 -12.93 8.92 -6.46
N PRO A 132 -12.92 8.20 -5.32
CA PRO A 132 -13.36 6.81 -5.28
C PRO A 132 -14.83 6.65 -5.68
N PRO A 133 -15.20 5.56 -6.37
CA PRO A 133 -16.58 5.31 -6.74
C PRO A 133 -17.44 4.98 -5.50
N ASN A 134 -18.62 5.61 -5.41
CA ASN A 134 -19.56 5.43 -4.29
C ASN A 134 -20.12 4.01 -4.14
N GLY A 135 -19.94 3.15 -5.14
CA GLY A 135 -20.36 1.74 -5.11
C GLY A 135 -19.41 0.81 -4.35
N LEU A 136 -18.25 1.31 -3.89
CA LEU A 136 -17.33 0.51 -3.09
C LEU A 136 -17.88 0.26 -1.69
N HIS A 137 -17.56 -0.90 -1.13
CA HIS A 137 -17.73 -1.13 0.30
C HIS A 137 -16.95 -0.11 1.12
N ALA A 138 -17.47 0.24 2.31
CA ALA A 138 -16.95 1.30 3.15
C ALA A 138 -15.43 1.20 3.37
N GLU A 139 -14.92 0.01 3.71
CA GLU A 139 -13.48 -0.20 3.94
C GLU A 139 -12.63 0.06 2.69
N ASN A 140 -13.10 -0.40 1.52
CA ASN A 140 -12.40 -0.20 0.24
C ASN A 140 -12.49 1.26 -0.22
N TYR A 141 -13.63 1.90 0.03
CA TYR A 141 -13.82 3.33 -0.22
C TYR A 141 -12.85 4.16 0.63
N ASP A 142 -12.72 3.87 1.92
CA ASP A 142 -11.83 4.60 2.83
C ASP A 142 -10.35 4.45 2.43
N LEU A 143 -9.94 3.25 2.01
CA LEU A 143 -8.59 3.00 1.48
C LEU A 143 -8.34 3.80 0.19
N ALA A 144 -9.26 3.75 -0.76
CA ALA A 144 -9.17 4.50 -2.01
C ALA A 144 -9.20 6.02 -1.76
N ALA A 145 -10.00 6.49 -0.80
CA ALA A 145 -10.09 7.90 -0.41
C ALA A 145 -8.78 8.38 0.23
N SER A 146 -8.15 7.58 1.08
CA SER A 146 -6.82 7.86 1.64
C SER A 146 -5.78 8.01 0.51
N ILE A 147 -5.77 7.09 -0.46
CA ILE A 147 -4.89 7.17 -1.63
C ILE A 147 -5.16 8.45 -2.41
N PHE A 148 -6.43 8.74 -2.72
CA PHE A 148 -6.84 9.94 -3.44
C PHE A 148 -6.35 11.22 -2.76
N ILE A 149 -6.55 11.36 -1.44
CA ILE A 149 -6.09 12.53 -0.67
C ILE A 149 -4.58 12.70 -0.78
N LYS A 150 -3.81 11.60 -0.67
CA LYS A 150 -2.35 11.63 -0.80
C LYS A 150 -1.90 12.05 -2.19
N VAL A 151 -2.49 11.48 -3.23
CA VAL A 151 -2.18 11.82 -4.63
C VAL A 151 -2.50 13.28 -4.92
N ARG A 152 -3.67 13.77 -4.47
CA ARG A 152 -4.06 15.17 -4.60
C ARG A 152 -3.08 16.11 -3.89
N SER A 153 -2.74 15.82 -2.64
CA SER A 153 -1.79 16.62 -1.87
C SER A 153 -0.41 16.65 -2.55
N TYR A 154 0.06 15.50 -3.05
CA TYR A 154 1.32 15.41 -3.77
C TYR A 154 1.30 16.21 -5.09
N ALA A 155 0.20 16.14 -5.85
CA ALA A 155 0.03 16.93 -7.08
C ALA A 155 0.08 18.44 -6.82
N GLN A 156 -0.59 18.90 -5.76
CA GLN A 156 -0.56 20.30 -5.33
C GLN A 156 0.84 20.72 -4.90
N ALA A 157 1.55 19.89 -4.13
CA ALA A 157 2.91 20.17 -3.69
C ALA A 157 3.92 20.18 -4.86
N GLN A 158 3.79 19.29 -5.84
CA GLN A 158 4.58 19.35 -7.08
C GLN A 158 4.35 20.66 -7.84
N HIS A 159 3.09 21.05 -8.04
CA HIS A 159 2.77 22.31 -8.69
C HIS A 159 3.38 23.50 -7.94
N HIS A 160 3.29 23.50 -6.61
CA HIS A 160 3.89 24.54 -5.77
C HIS A 160 5.41 24.62 -5.95
N ALA A 161 6.11 23.49 -5.89
CA ALA A 161 7.56 23.43 -6.08
C ALA A 161 7.99 24.00 -7.45
N ILE A 162 7.27 23.62 -8.51
CA ILE A 162 7.53 24.09 -9.88
C ILE A 162 7.29 25.59 -9.98
N SER A 163 6.17 26.10 -9.47
CA SER A 163 5.83 27.53 -9.48
C SER A 163 6.85 28.36 -8.71
N ALA A 164 7.19 27.93 -7.49
CA ALA A 164 8.20 28.61 -6.66
C ALA A 164 9.58 28.65 -7.34
N THR A 165 9.96 27.58 -8.03
CA THR A 165 11.22 27.52 -8.77
C THR A 165 11.17 28.38 -10.03
N ALA A 166 10.03 28.43 -10.74
CA ALA A 166 9.83 29.31 -11.89
C ALA A 166 9.99 30.79 -11.47
N GLN A 167 9.42 31.16 -10.31
CA GLN A 167 9.57 32.48 -9.70
C GLN A 167 11.01 32.76 -9.29
N ALA A 168 11.70 31.80 -8.66
CA ALA A 168 13.11 31.95 -8.30
C ALA A 168 14.04 32.09 -9.53
N ALA A 169 13.62 31.55 -10.68
CA ALA A 169 14.32 31.67 -11.95
C ALA A 169 14.02 32.98 -12.72
N ASP A 170 13.31 33.94 -12.13
CA ASP A 170 13.02 35.23 -12.78
C ASP A 170 14.29 36.05 -13.06
N PRO A 171 14.64 36.31 -14.33
CA PRO A 171 15.76 37.18 -14.64
C PRO A 171 15.60 38.59 -14.06
N GLU A 172 14.37 39.11 -13.94
CA GLU A 172 14.12 40.46 -13.42
C GLU A 172 14.36 40.56 -11.90
N THR A 173 14.25 39.45 -11.18
CA THR A 173 14.47 39.39 -9.72
C THR A 173 15.74 38.62 -9.36
N MET A 174 16.58 38.32 -10.35
CA MET A 174 17.83 37.59 -10.14
C MET A 174 18.92 38.55 -9.64
N PRO A 175 19.49 38.32 -8.44
CA PRO A 175 20.46 39.24 -7.84
C PRO A 175 21.88 39.08 -8.39
N THR A 176 22.11 38.09 -9.26
CA THR A 176 23.44 37.70 -9.74
C THR A 176 23.35 37.13 -11.14
N ASP A 177 24.36 37.41 -11.95
CA ASP A 177 24.54 36.82 -13.29
C ASP A 177 25.51 35.63 -13.27
N ILE A 178 25.99 35.23 -12.09
CA ILE A 178 26.91 34.09 -11.92
C ILE A 178 26.12 32.79 -11.97
N GLN A 179 26.38 31.96 -12.98
CA GLN A 179 25.69 30.68 -13.24
C GLN A 179 25.66 29.74 -12.02
N GLU A 180 26.77 29.63 -11.31
CA GLU A 180 26.89 28.77 -10.12
C GLU A 180 25.95 29.23 -8.99
N GLU A 181 25.87 30.54 -8.74
CA GLU A 181 25.00 31.12 -7.72
C GLU A 181 23.52 31.02 -8.11
N GLN A 182 23.20 31.22 -9.38
CA GLN A 182 21.84 31.00 -9.89
C GLN A 182 21.43 29.53 -9.73
N SER A 183 22.30 28.58 -10.09
CA SER A 183 22.06 27.14 -9.95
C SER A 183 21.88 26.74 -8.49
N ARG A 184 22.72 27.27 -7.59
CA ARG A 184 22.59 27.08 -6.15
C ARG A 184 21.22 27.55 -5.64
N ARG A 185 20.77 28.74 -6.04
CA ARG A 185 19.45 29.28 -5.65
C ARG A 185 18.30 28.39 -6.12
N LEU A 186 18.33 27.93 -7.37
CA LEU A 186 17.29 27.04 -7.88
C LEU A 186 17.30 25.69 -7.15
N ARG A 187 18.47 25.13 -6.88
CA ARG A 187 18.62 23.88 -6.11
C ARG A 187 18.11 24.03 -4.68
N GLU A 188 18.42 25.13 -3.99
CA GLU A 188 17.91 25.42 -2.65
C GLU A 188 16.39 25.54 -2.63
N THR A 189 15.81 26.18 -3.65
CA THR A 189 14.36 26.27 -3.82
C THR A 189 13.76 24.89 -4.05
N MET A 190 14.33 24.09 -4.95
CA MET A 190 13.93 22.71 -5.17
C MET A 190 13.95 21.89 -3.87
N ILE A 191 15.05 21.92 -3.11
CA ILE A 191 15.18 21.15 -1.87
C ILE A 191 14.12 21.57 -0.84
N ARG A 192 13.86 22.87 -0.71
CA ARG A 192 12.91 23.41 0.27
C ARG A 192 11.45 23.09 -0.08
N GLU A 193 11.09 23.25 -1.35
CA GLU A 193 9.70 23.14 -1.79
C GLU A 193 9.32 21.73 -2.30
N SER A 194 10.29 20.83 -2.47
CA SER A 194 10.02 19.48 -2.99
C SER A 194 8.99 18.75 -2.14
N PRO A 195 8.03 18.06 -2.77
CA PRO A 195 7.03 17.29 -2.05
C PRO A 195 7.70 16.14 -1.28
N ALA A 196 7.12 15.80 -0.14
CA ALA A 196 7.40 14.51 0.49
C ALA A 196 7.02 13.37 -0.48
N GLY A 197 7.68 12.22 -0.36
CA GLY A 197 7.39 11.06 -1.19
C GLY A 197 5.91 10.64 -1.15
N LEU A 198 5.39 10.15 -2.27
CA LEU A 198 4.03 9.64 -2.36
C LEU A 198 3.99 8.19 -1.85
N PHE A 199 3.49 8.00 -0.62
CA PHE A 199 3.42 6.70 0.04
C PHE A 199 2.00 6.14 0.08
N THR A 200 1.63 5.36 -0.94
CA THR A 200 0.29 4.74 -1.10
C THR A 200 0.32 3.21 -1.03
N GLY A 201 1.51 2.62 -0.86
CA GLY A 201 1.71 1.17 -0.98
C GLY A 201 0.96 0.34 0.07
N ALA A 202 0.79 0.86 1.28
CA ALA A 202 0.08 0.16 2.35
C ALA A 202 -1.42 0.05 2.03
N GLU A 203 -2.05 1.15 1.62
CA GLU A 203 -3.46 1.17 1.25
C GLU A 203 -3.72 0.33 -0.01
N LEU A 204 -2.83 0.39 -1.01
CA LEU A 204 -2.95 -0.43 -2.21
C LEU A 204 -2.83 -1.92 -1.91
N ALA A 205 -1.92 -2.30 -1.01
CA ALA A 205 -1.79 -3.69 -0.59
C ALA A 205 -3.06 -4.18 0.11
N ALA A 206 -3.60 -3.39 1.04
CA ALA A 206 -4.86 -3.72 1.71
C ALA A 206 -6.04 -3.83 0.72
N LEU A 207 -6.16 -2.86 -0.20
CA LEU A 207 -7.22 -2.84 -1.20
C LEU A 207 -7.16 -4.08 -2.11
N ARG A 208 -5.97 -4.46 -2.57
CA ARG A 208 -5.75 -5.69 -3.34
C ARG A 208 -6.14 -6.93 -2.54
N ASP A 209 -5.73 -7.00 -1.28
CA ASP A 209 -5.99 -8.17 -0.43
C ASP A 209 -7.49 -8.34 -0.12
N HIS A 210 -8.26 -7.24 -0.07
CA HIS A 210 -9.72 -7.27 0.12
C HIS A 210 -10.48 -7.80 -1.10
N VAL A 211 -10.01 -7.46 -2.31
CA VAL A 211 -10.67 -7.90 -3.56
C VAL A 211 -10.09 -9.20 -4.11
N SER A 212 -9.05 -9.76 -3.49
CA SER A 212 -8.47 -11.04 -3.89
C SER A 212 -9.32 -12.19 -3.37
N ILE A 213 -9.64 -13.15 -4.25
CA ILE A 213 -10.27 -14.41 -3.82
C ILE A 213 -9.24 -15.17 -2.99
N LYS A 214 -9.54 -15.40 -1.71
CA LYS A 214 -8.78 -16.34 -0.88
C LYS A 214 -9.22 -17.75 -1.28
N GLU A 215 -8.34 -18.49 -1.96
CA GLU A 215 -8.52 -19.91 -2.28
C GLU A 215 -8.60 -20.77 -1.01
#